data_AF-A0A6M1SHN1-F1
#
_entry.id   AF-A0A6M1SHN1-F1
#
_cell.length_a   1.000
_cell.length_b   1.000
_cell.length_c   1.000
_cell.angle_alpha   90.00
_cell.angle_beta   90.00
_cell.angle_gamma   90.00
#
_symmetry.space_group_name_H-M   'P 1'
#
loop_
_entity.id
_entity.type
_entity.pdbx_description
1 polymer ?
#
loop_
_entity_poly.entity_id
_entity_poly.type
_entity_poly.pdbx_seq_one_letter_code
_entity_poly.pdbx_strand_id
1 'polypeptide(L)'
;MLWHRSANDIAGRVRLQRSLLSNALRSLKPGGTLIYCVCSLEAAEGEDQVQWALDALPELELSPVRADELPGLPGAVSAKGLVRTHPAMRPGESDGEWTASSWRDSRERVKPFLTHCAQNPHCR
;
A
#
# COMPACT_ATOMS: atom_id res chain seq x y z
N MET A 1 2.01 17.67 -16.39
CA MET A 1 1.09 16.79 -17.15
C MET A 1 -0.36 17.04 -16.68
N LEU A 2 -0.97 18.15 -17.10
CA LEU A 2 -2.26 18.61 -16.55
C LEU A 2 -3.45 18.51 -17.53
N TRP A 3 -3.19 18.24 -18.81
CA TRP A 3 -4.14 18.50 -19.90
C TRP A 3 -4.71 17.25 -20.59
N HIS A 4 -4.48 16.04 -20.05
CA HIS A 4 -4.82 14.78 -20.74
C HIS A 4 -5.20 13.63 -19.78
N ARG A 5 -6.08 13.90 -18.80
CA ARG A 5 -6.73 12.86 -17.99
C ARG A 5 -8.24 12.95 -18.15
N SER A 6 -8.84 11.94 -18.76
CA SER A 6 -10.29 11.72 -18.76
C SER A 6 -10.68 10.68 -17.71
N ALA A 7 -11.96 10.62 -17.36
CA ALA A 7 -12.49 9.55 -16.50
C ALA A 7 -12.26 8.14 -17.09
N ASN A 8 -12.19 8.01 -18.42
CA ASN A 8 -11.89 6.74 -19.08
C ASN A 8 -10.43 6.32 -18.89
N ASP A 9 -9.49 7.27 -18.87
CA ASP A 9 -8.07 7.00 -18.60
C ASP A 9 -7.90 6.50 -17.17
N ILE A 10 -8.55 7.14 -16.19
CA ILE A 10 -8.58 6.71 -14.79
C ILE A 10 -9.16 5.29 -14.68
N ALA A 11 -10.31 5.02 -15.30
CA ALA A 11 -10.92 3.70 -15.30
C ALA A 11 -10.02 2.63 -15.96
N GLY A 12 -9.26 2.99 -17.01
CA GLY A 12 -8.25 2.13 -17.63
C GLY A 12 -7.10 1.79 -16.68
N ARG A 13 -6.53 2.81 -16.00
CA ARG A 13 -5.47 2.63 -15.01
C ARG A 13 -5.93 1.79 -13.81
N VAL A 14 -7.14 2.01 -13.32
CA VAL A 14 -7.77 1.20 -12.26
C VAL A 14 -7.80 -0.28 -12.65
N ARG A 15 -8.28 -0.63 -13.86
CA ARG A 15 -8.30 -2.04 -14.31
C ARG A 15 -6.89 -2.65 -14.37
N LEU A 16 -5.90 -1.88 -14.82
CA LEU A 16 -4.51 -2.32 -14.86
C LEU A 16 -3.91 -2.51 -13.44
N GLN A 17 -4.13 -1.57 -12.53
CA GLN A 17 -3.67 -1.63 -11.14
C GLN A 17 -4.21 -2.88 -10.42
N ARG A 18 -5.50 -3.20 -10.60
CA ARG A 18 -6.13 -4.42 -10.07
C ARG A 18 -5.47 -5.69 -10.58
N SER A 19 -5.22 -5.77 -11.90
CA SER A 19 -4.50 -6.89 -12.50
C SER A 19 -3.08 -7.05 -11.94
N LEU A 20 -2.35 -5.94 -11.76
CA LEU A 20 -1.01 -5.94 -11.15
C LEU A 20 -1.05 -6.40 -9.69
N LEU A 21 -2.00 -5.93 -8.88
CA LEU A 21 -2.20 -6.37 -7.49
C LEU A 21 -2.47 -7.88 -7.39
N SER A 22 -3.43 -8.40 -8.18
CA SER A 22 -3.71 -9.84 -8.22
C SER A 22 -2.50 -10.67 -8.68
N ASN A 23 -1.67 -10.15 -9.60
CA ASN A 23 -0.46 -10.83 -10.06
C ASN A 23 0.66 -10.81 -9.02
N ALA A 24 0.83 -9.68 -8.32
CA ALA A 24 1.78 -9.53 -7.23
C ALA A 24 1.48 -10.47 -6.06
N LEU A 25 0.20 -10.61 -5.66
CA LEU A 25 -0.22 -11.59 -4.64
C LEU A 25 0.18 -13.03 -5.03
N ARG A 26 -0.06 -13.46 -6.28
CA ARG A 26 0.34 -14.80 -6.74
C ARG A 26 1.87 -15.01 -6.80
N SER A 27 2.63 -13.91 -6.79
CA SER A 27 4.10 -13.91 -6.78
C SER A 27 4.68 -13.80 -5.35
N LEU A 28 3.82 -13.60 -4.35
CA LEU A 28 4.20 -13.39 -2.96
C LEU A 28 4.41 -14.75 -2.26
N LYS A 29 5.55 -14.92 -1.60
CA LYS A 29 5.79 -16.02 -0.67
C LYS A 29 4.79 -15.91 0.50
N PRO A 30 4.30 -17.02 1.10
CA PRO A 30 3.45 -16.97 2.28
C PRO A 30 4.06 -16.11 3.40
N GLY A 31 3.23 -15.35 4.11
CA GLY A 31 3.68 -14.35 5.10
C GLY A 31 4.43 -13.14 4.54
N GLY A 32 4.58 -13.04 3.21
CA GLY A 32 5.23 -11.91 2.54
C GLY A 32 4.46 -10.59 2.71
N THR A 33 5.14 -9.48 2.44
CA THR A 33 4.55 -8.13 2.46
C THR A 33 4.47 -7.55 1.05
N LEU A 34 3.29 -7.09 0.66
CA LEU A 34 3.04 -6.36 -0.58
C LEU A 34 2.87 -4.88 -0.24
N ILE A 35 3.59 -4.00 -0.96
CA ILE A 35 3.44 -2.55 -0.84
C ILE A 35 2.80 -2.04 -2.12
N TYR A 36 1.71 -1.29 -1.98
CA TYR A 36 1.05 -0.60 -3.08
C TYR A 36 1.14 0.91 -2.88
N CYS A 37 1.60 1.62 -3.92
CA CYS A 37 1.75 3.07 -3.94
C CYS A 37 1.47 3.63 -5.35
N VAL A 38 0.91 4.84 -5.41
CA VAL A 38 0.63 5.55 -6.66
C VAL A 38 1.00 7.04 -6.59
N CYS A 39 1.37 7.61 -7.72
CA CYS A 39 1.60 9.05 -7.93
C CYS A 39 0.32 9.81 -8.35
N SER A 40 -0.86 9.32 -7.98
CA SER A 40 -2.15 9.93 -8.30
C SER A 40 -2.80 10.50 -7.05
N LEU A 41 -3.55 11.59 -7.23
CA LEU A 41 -4.41 12.15 -6.18
C LEU A 41 -5.81 11.52 -6.19
N GLU A 42 -6.18 10.89 -7.30
CA GLU A 42 -7.46 10.22 -7.54
C GLU A 42 -7.67 9.07 -6.54
N ALA A 43 -8.69 9.17 -5.68
CA ALA A 43 -9.04 8.11 -4.72
C ALA A 43 -9.30 6.76 -5.40
N ALA A 44 -9.85 6.79 -6.62
CA ALA A 44 -10.06 5.65 -7.50
C ALA A 44 -8.78 4.82 -7.71
N GLU A 45 -7.59 5.43 -7.66
CA GLU A 45 -6.29 4.77 -7.90
C GLU A 45 -5.51 4.51 -6.60
N GLY A 46 -5.93 5.12 -5.48
CA GLY A 46 -5.35 4.97 -4.15
C GLY A 46 -6.26 4.18 -3.23
N GLU A 47 -7.04 4.89 -2.41
CA GLU A 47 -7.88 4.36 -1.35
C GLU A 47 -8.94 3.36 -1.83
N ASP A 48 -9.47 3.52 -3.04
CA ASP A 48 -10.46 2.59 -3.62
C ASP A 48 -9.81 1.29 -4.11
N GLN A 49 -8.50 1.31 -4.41
CA GLN A 49 -7.73 0.09 -4.70
C GLN A 49 -7.40 -0.68 -3.42
N VAL A 50 -7.15 0.04 -2.33
CA VAL A 50 -6.99 -0.54 -0.98
C VAL A 50 -8.26 -1.28 -0.56
N GLN A 51 -9.43 -0.63 -0.68
CA GLN A 51 -10.71 -1.26 -0.35
C GLN A 51 -11.00 -2.46 -1.27
N TRP A 52 -10.83 -2.29 -2.59
CA TRP A 52 -11.01 -3.39 -3.53
C TRP A 52 -10.09 -4.59 -3.25
N ALA A 53 -8.84 -4.36 -2.84
CA ALA A 53 -7.92 -5.45 -2.52
C ALA A 53 -8.39 -6.26 -1.30
N LEU A 54 -8.88 -5.59 -0.24
CA LEU A 54 -9.48 -6.26 0.92
C LEU A 54 -10.70 -7.11 0.55
N ASP A 55 -11.56 -6.60 -0.33
CA ASP A 55 -12.82 -7.26 -0.68
C ASP A 55 -12.62 -8.41 -1.71
N ALA A 56 -11.63 -8.28 -2.60
CA ALA A 56 -11.42 -9.20 -3.73
C ALA A 56 -10.25 -10.17 -3.57
N LEU A 57 -9.31 -9.91 -2.65
CA LEU A 57 -8.10 -10.71 -2.42
C LEU A 57 -8.00 -11.08 -0.92
N PRO A 58 -8.83 -12.02 -0.42
CA PRO A 58 -8.92 -12.36 1.01
C PRO A 58 -7.60 -12.93 1.60
N GLU A 59 -6.66 -13.34 0.76
CA GLU A 59 -5.30 -13.70 1.15
C GLU A 59 -4.42 -12.48 1.53
N LEU A 60 -4.91 -11.24 1.41
CA LEU A 60 -4.25 -10.03 1.90
C LEU A 60 -4.96 -9.47 3.13
N GLU A 61 -4.20 -9.24 4.19
CA GLU A 61 -4.61 -8.45 5.35
C GLU A 61 -3.92 -7.08 5.30
N LEU A 62 -4.66 -6.00 5.61
CA LEU A 62 -4.05 -4.67 5.76
C LEU A 62 -3.09 -4.70 6.95
N SER A 63 -1.86 -4.23 6.75
CA SER A 63 -0.92 -3.94 7.83
C SER A 63 -0.85 -2.42 8.01
N PRO A 64 -1.62 -1.83 8.96
CA PRO A 64 -1.65 -0.39 9.16
C PRO A 64 -0.25 0.16 9.42
N VAL A 65 0.20 1.12 8.62
CA VAL A 65 1.40 1.92 8.92
C VAL A 65 1.09 2.79 10.14
N ARG A 66 2.03 2.87 11.07
CA ARG A 66 1.93 3.71 12.26
C ARG A 66 2.68 5.03 12.05
N ALA A 67 2.26 6.08 12.75
CA ALA A 67 2.92 7.39 12.67
C ALA A 67 4.39 7.38 13.13
N ASP A 68 4.77 6.48 14.04
CA ASP A 68 6.15 6.29 14.50
C ASP A 68 7.03 5.50 13.51
N GLU A 69 6.44 4.83 12.52
CA GLU A 69 7.16 4.20 11.40
C GLU A 69 7.53 5.21 10.28
N LEU A 70 6.97 6.43 10.32
CA LEU A 70 7.26 7.52 9.38
C LEU A 70 7.78 8.79 10.08
N PRO A 71 8.99 8.74 10.65
CA PRO A 71 9.61 9.91 11.29
C PRO A 71 9.73 11.08 10.30
N GLY A 72 9.29 12.26 10.74
CA GLY A 72 9.24 13.48 9.92
C GLY A 72 7.97 13.66 9.07
N LEU A 73 7.15 12.62 8.90
CA LEU A 73 5.85 12.70 8.20
C LEU A 73 4.71 11.97 8.97
N PRO A 74 4.56 12.14 10.31
CA PRO A 74 3.54 11.41 11.08
C PRO A 74 2.11 11.75 10.62
N GLY A 75 1.89 12.99 10.17
CA GLY A 75 0.63 13.45 9.60
C GLY A 75 0.28 12.86 8.23
N ALA A 76 1.19 12.13 7.59
CA ALA A 76 0.85 11.36 6.41
C ALA A 76 -0.08 10.19 6.73
N VAL A 77 -0.08 9.71 7.97
CA VAL A 77 -0.74 8.45 8.35
C VAL A 77 -2.18 8.71 8.75
N SER A 78 -3.10 8.22 7.91
CA SER A 78 -4.53 8.20 8.22
C SER A 78 -4.86 7.25 9.39
N ALA A 79 -6.03 7.42 10.00
CA ALA A 79 -6.50 6.53 11.08
C ALA A 79 -6.63 5.04 10.69
N LYS A 80 -6.66 4.72 9.38
CA LYS A 80 -6.64 3.34 8.85
C LYS A 80 -5.22 2.79 8.64
N GLY A 81 -4.18 3.58 8.92
CA GLY A 81 -2.78 3.27 8.63
C GLY A 81 -2.42 3.27 7.15
N LEU A 82 -3.22 3.96 6.32
CA LEU A 82 -2.83 4.33 4.96
C LEU A 82 -2.04 5.64 5.04
N VAL A 83 -0.89 5.69 4.39
CA VAL A 83 -0.05 6.88 4.24
C VAL A 83 -0.65 7.78 3.15
N ARG A 84 -0.47 9.11 3.17
CA ARG A 84 -0.80 10.10 2.11
C ARG A 84 0.17 11.32 2.27
N THR A 85 1.07 11.68 1.32
CA THR A 85 2.27 12.58 1.57
C THR A 85 2.47 14.01 0.97
N HIS A 86 1.91 14.40 -0.19
CA HIS A 86 1.81 15.79 -0.75
C HIS A 86 3.11 16.43 -1.30
N PRO A 87 2.99 17.47 -2.17
CA PRO A 87 4.03 18.51 -2.33
C PRO A 87 3.97 19.66 -1.31
N ALA A 88 2.84 19.88 -0.62
CA ALA A 88 2.75 20.95 0.39
C ALA A 88 3.22 20.55 1.79
N MET A 89 3.42 19.25 2.07
CA MET A 89 3.95 18.82 3.36
C MET A 89 5.37 19.30 3.58
N ARG A 90 5.60 19.86 4.76
CA ARG A 90 6.94 20.10 5.31
C ARG A 90 7.31 18.96 6.25
N PRO A 91 8.60 18.57 6.33
CA PRO A 91 9.06 17.66 7.37
C PRO A 91 8.72 18.20 8.77
N GLY A 92 7.89 17.49 9.51
CA GLY A 92 7.36 17.90 10.82
C GLY A 92 5.98 18.59 10.82
N GLU A 93 5.36 18.81 9.66
CA GLU A 93 4.04 19.44 9.48
C GLU A 93 3.09 18.45 8.79
N SER A 94 1.79 18.44 9.13
CA SER A 94 0.91 17.27 8.97
C SER A 94 -0.22 17.45 7.93
N ASP A 95 0.08 17.59 6.63
CA ASP A 95 -0.92 17.92 5.59
C ASP A 95 -0.70 17.20 4.22
N GLY A 96 -1.12 15.93 4.11
CA GLY A 96 -0.69 14.92 3.12
C GLY A 96 -1.42 14.73 1.77
N GLU A 97 -0.78 14.04 0.79
CA GLU A 97 -1.29 13.61 -0.56
C GLU A 97 -0.34 12.70 -1.42
N TRP A 98 -0.40 11.35 -1.35
CA TRP A 98 0.75 10.42 -1.57
C TRP A 98 0.47 9.01 -1.03
N THR A 99 -0.54 8.32 -1.58
CA THR A 99 -1.12 7.16 -0.90
C THR A 99 -0.26 5.91 -0.96
N ALA A 100 0.16 5.39 0.20
CA ALA A 100 0.88 4.13 0.33
C ALA A 100 0.23 3.21 1.39
N SER A 101 0.13 1.93 1.05
CA SER A 101 -0.49 0.88 1.85
C SER A 101 0.41 -0.36 1.92
N SER A 102 0.54 -0.93 3.11
CA SER A 102 1.29 -2.15 3.36
C SER A 102 0.33 -3.30 3.66
N TRP A 103 0.55 -4.44 3.04
CA TRP A 103 -0.30 -5.62 3.09
C TRP A 103 0.52 -6.83 3.51
N ARG A 104 -0.02 -7.69 4.37
CA ARG A 104 0.60 -8.98 4.70
C ARG A 104 -0.24 -10.10 4.12
N ASP A 105 0.44 -11.15 3.67
CA ASP A 105 -0.21 -12.37 3.25
C ASP A 105 -0.83 -13.11 4.46
N SER A 106 -2.14 -13.31 4.44
CA SER A 106 -2.95 -13.82 5.57
C SER A 106 -2.96 -15.35 5.67
N ARG A 107 -2.25 -16.06 4.78
CA ARG A 107 -2.25 -17.54 4.72
C ARG A 107 -1.48 -18.20 5.87
N GLU A 108 -0.95 -17.44 6.82
CA GLU A 108 -0.30 -17.95 8.02
C GLU A 108 -0.91 -17.35 9.30
N ARG A 109 -1.68 -18.17 10.04
CA ARG A 109 -2.42 -17.75 11.24
C ARG A 109 -1.55 -17.69 12.50
N VAL A 110 -0.42 -16.97 12.47
CA VAL A 110 0.31 -16.53 13.68
C VAL A 110 1.06 -15.22 13.42
N LYS A 111 1.05 -14.28 14.38
CA LYS A 111 2.03 -13.18 14.39
C LYS A 111 3.44 -13.75 14.61
N PRO A 112 4.45 -13.14 13.98
CA PRO A 112 5.51 -12.62 14.83
C PRO A 112 5.88 -11.17 14.51
N PHE A 113 5.88 -10.37 15.57
CA PHE A 113 6.76 -9.21 15.65
C PHE A 113 8.20 -9.76 15.71
N LEU A 114 9.07 -9.39 14.77
CA LEU A 114 10.51 -9.71 14.73
C LEU A 114 10.89 -11.18 14.99
N THR A 115 11.10 -11.99 13.93
CA THR A 115 11.91 -13.22 14.08
C THR A 115 12.67 -13.61 12.80
N HIS A 116 14.00 -13.49 12.89
CA HIS A 116 14.96 -14.53 12.47
C HIS A 116 15.40 -14.75 11.01
N CYS A 117 15.13 -13.87 10.04
CA CYS A 117 15.73 -14.01 8.69
C CYS A 117 17.22 -13.60 8.60
N ALA A 118 18.00 -13.85 9.66
CA ALA A 118 19.44 -13.56 9.76
C ALA A 118 20.33 -14.82 9.76
N GLN A 119 19.77 -16.04 9.79
CA GLN A 119 20.51 -17.27 10.12
C GLN A 119 20.17 -18.50 9.25
N ASN A 120 19.73 -18.34 7.99
CA ASN A 120 19.59 -19.48 7.06
C ASN A 120 20.27 -19.22 5.69
N PRO A 121 21.36 -19.94 5.35
CA PRO A 121 22.11 -19.74 4.12
C PRO A 121 21.45 -20.33 2.85
N HIS A 122 20.23 -20.87 2.93
CA HIS A 122 19.56 -21.54 1.81
C HIS A 122 18.45 -20.74 1.12
N CYS A 123 18.33 -19.43 1.36
CA CYS A 123 17.46 -18.58 0.54
C CYS A 123 18.15 -18.24 -0.80
N ARG A 124 17.82 -19.00 -1.85
CA ARG A 124 17.91 -18.55 -3.25
C ARG A 124 16.54 -18.09 -3.73
#